data_AF-A0A504XQE3-F1
#
_entry.id   AF-A0A504XQE3-F1
#
_cell.length_a   1.000
_cell.length_b   1.000
_cell.length_c   1.000
_cell.angle_alpha   90.00
_cell.angle_beta   90.00
_cell.angle_gamma   90.00
#
_symmetry.space_group_name_H-M   'P 1'
#
loop_
_entity.id
_entity.type
_entity.pdbx_description
1 polymer ?
#
loop_
_entity_poly.entity_id
_entity_poly.type
_entity_poly.pdbx_seq_one_letter_code
_entity_poly.pdbx_strand_id
1 'polypeptide(L)'
;MNLQQTTRSVQDLLYTLGTSLERFRGANGLHHLVTTGKLSLLSLFGVFERTRDEEYEKRSAAVNETRRCLLQLVDDFEGITESTEKLARKIDGLLGTLEQFHRCCDMEVDGRANAGDSDAPQVGQYFRQIREASSQLKRFLDDFSASKTTCVDVTRTAIKEIEKVNADTSCNVAAALTDFDRQRRRLQMKENEMMHAMSRATSREDPAVRYAELNCVKESEALESLGRKYIDSLGNAMTATHFALEQSSMTGWASSNVFFVQLGQLFSELSAIGKAIAASLLSIKNSQKVSHQLSEEKRRILREQRAAAAAAGVATNIETNLFNGGAGVSSGASSLLAAPSPADPSARVSLPTEGQGRGSVNLDDLFH
;
A
#
# COMPACT_ATOMS: atom_id res chain seq x y z
N MET A 1 -29.91 -29.99 28.70
CA MET A 1 -30.73 -28.90 28.12
C MET A 1 -31.88 -29.53 27.35
N ASN A 2 -33.12 -29.19 27.70
CA ASN A 2 -34.31 -29.96 27.33
C ASN A 2 -34.82 -29.51 25.96
N LEU A 3 -34.53 -30.28 24.91
CA LEU A 3 -34.93 -29.99 23.52
C LEU A 3 -36.42 -29.67 23.37
N GLN A 4 -37.28 -30.35 24.15
CA GLN A 4 -38.73 -30.15 24.17
C GLN A 4 -39.15 -28.77 24.71
N GLN A 5 -38.35 -28.17 25.59
CA GLN A 5 -38.65 -26.87 26.18
C GLN A 5 -38.30 -25.74 25.21
N THR A 6 -37.23 -25.91 24.42
CA THR A 6 -36.92 -25.05 23.27
C THR A 6 -37.93 -25.22 22.13
N THR A 7 -38.45 -26.42 21.87
CA THR A 7 -39.49 -26.59 20.82
C THR A 7 -40.81 -25.93 21.22
N ARG A 8 -41.19 -26.03 22.50
CA ARG A 8 -42.39 -25.36 23.04
C ARG A 8 -42.24 -23.84 23.05
N SER A 9 -41.07 -23.30 23.42
CA SER A 9 -40.87 -21.85 23.38
C SER A 9 -40.89 -21.31 21.96
N VAL A 10 -40.36 -22.06 20.97
CA VAL A 10 -40.44 -21.72 19.55
C VAL A 10 -41.87 -21.82 19.03
N GLN A 11 -42.64 -22.83 19.45
CA GLN A 11 -44.06 -22.95 19.09
C GLN A 11 -44.91 -21.82 19.67
N ASP A 12 -44.68 -21.43 20.93
CA ASP A 12 -45.35 -20.27 21.54
C ASP A 12 -44.97 -18.97 20.84
N LEU A 13 -43.69 -18.82 20.45
CA LEU A 13 -43.25 -17.67 19.65
C LEU A 13 -43.92 -17.62 18.28
N LEU A 14 -44.01 -18.75 17.58
CA LEU A 14 -44.66 -18.86 16.28
C LEU A 14 -46.17 -18.62 16.38
N TYR A 15 -46.81 -19.11 17.44
CA TYR A 15 -48.23 -18.87 17.70
C TYR A 15 -48.51 -17.40 18.04
N THR A 16 -47.67 -16.79 18.86
CA THR A 16 -47.74 -15.36 19.20
C THR A 16 -47.44 -14.47 17.99
N LEU A 17 -46.49 -14.90 17.14
CA LEU A 17 -46.18 -14.22 15.88
C LEU A 17 -47.35 -14.33 14.90
N GLY A 18 -47.94 -15.53 14.75
CA GLY A 18 -49.08 -15.79 13.88
C GLY A 18 -50.31 -14.97 14.27
N THR A 19 -50.64 -14.93 15.57
CA THR A 19 -51.74 -14.09 16.09
C THR A 19 -51.45 -12.59 15.97
N SER A 20 -50.17 -12.17 16.06
CA SER A 20 -49.78 -10.78 15.81
C SER A 20 -49.84 -10.40 14.32
N LEU A 21 -49.59 -11.36 13.42
CA LEU A 21 -49.66 -11.20 11.96
C LEU A 21 -51.11 -11.22 11.45
N GLU A 22 -52.03 -11.90 12.12
CA GLU A 22 -53.46 -11.87 11.79
C GLU A 22 -54.05 -10.46 11.86
N ARG A 23 -53.50 -9.58 12.72
CA ARG A 23 -53.89 -8.15 12.79
C ARG A 23 -53.54 -7.37 11.52
N PHE A 24 -52.67 -7.93 10.67
CA PHE A 24 -52.26 -7.38 9.38
C PHE A 24 -52.84 -8.21 8.21
N ARG A 25 -53.91 -8.98 8.44
CA ARG A 25 -54.57 -9.75 7.38
C ARG A 25 -55.60 -8.87 6.65
N GLY A 26 -55.24 -8.39 5.45
CA GLY A 26 -56.08 -7.55 4.60
C GLY A 26 -55.31 -7.04 3.37
N ALA A 27 -55.99 -6.43 2.39
CA ALA A 27 -55.39 -6.03 1.11
C ALA A 27 -54.16 -5.10 1.24
N ASN A 28 -54.04 -4.35 2.34
CA ASN A 28 -52.93 -3.44 2.61
C ASN A 28 -52.13 -3.83 3.87
N GLY A 29 -52.41 -4.97 4.48
CA GLY A 29 -51.79 -5.33 5.77
C GLY A 29 -50.33 -5.73 5.65
N LEU A 30 -49.92 -6.31 4.52
CA LEU A 30 -48.52 -6.54 4.19
C LEU A 30 -47.76 -5.22 3.98
N HIS A 31 -48.42 -4.24 3.32
CA HIS A 31 -47.87 -2.90 3.16
C HIS A 31 -47.69 -2.22 4.53
N HIS A 32 -48.67 -2.36 5.42
CA HIS A 32 -48.54 -1.91 6.81
C HIS A 32 -47.44 -2.64 7.57
N LEU A 33 -47.24 -3.95 7.42
CA LEU A 33 -46.14 -4.65 8.10
C LEU A 33 -44.76 -4.16 7.61
N VAL A 34 -44.68 -3.84 6.31
CA VAL A 34 -43.49 -3.27 5.65
C VAL A 34 -43.26 -1.82 6.09
N THR A 35 -44.30 -1.00 6.24
CA THR A 35 -44.18 0.42 6.66
C THR A 35 -44.09 0.61 8.17
N THR A 36 -44.67 -0.27 8.99
CA THR A 36 -44.70 -0.17 10.46
C THR A 36 -43.44 -0.74 11.14
N GLY A 37 -42.41 -1.12 10.37
CA GLY A 37 -41.07 -1.27 10.92
C GLY A 37 -40.88 -2.43 11.91
N LYS A 38 -41.43 -3.61 11.62
CA LYS A 38 -40.92 -4.88 12.18
C LYS A 38 -39.87 -5.53 11.26
N LEU A 39 -39.04 -4.71 10.63
CA LEU A 39 -37.89 -5.16 9.81
C LEU A 39 -36.90 -6.02 10.62
N SER A 40 -36.89 -5.89 11.95
CA SER A 40 -36.12 -6.75 12.87
C SER A 40 -36.57 -8.22 12.89
N LEU A 41 -37.84 -8.52 12.59
CA LEU A 41 -38.36 -9.89 12.56
C LEU A 41 -38.19 -10.55 11.19
N LEU A 42 -38.15 -9.78 10.11
CA LEU A 42 -37.96 -10.29 8.74
C LEU A 42 -36.47 -10.48 8.39
N SER A 43 -35.57 -9.69 9.00
CA SER A 43 -34.12 -9.97 9.00
C SER A 43 -33.80 -11.34 9.60
N LEU A 44 -34.55 -11.77 10.63
CA LEU A 44 -34.36 -13.06 11.31
C LEU A 44 -34.67 -14.28 10.42
N PHE A 45 -35.41 -14.10 9.31
CA PHE A 45 -35.79 -15.17 8.39
C PHE A 45 -35.02 -15.14 7.06
N GLY A 46 -34.10 -14.20 6.83
CA GLY A 46 -33.25 -14.19 5.63
C GLY A 46 -33.99 -14.05 4.29
N VAL A 47 -35.25 -13.59 4.30
CA VAL A 47 -36.11 -13.48 3.10
C VAL A 47 -35.97 -12.12 2.41
N PHE A 48 -35.32 -11.14 3.03
CA PHE A 48 -34.99 -9.87 2.37
C PHE A 48 -33.49 -9.79 2.11
N GLU A 49 -33.13 -9.34 0.91
CA GLU A 49 -31.79 -8.83 0.57
C GLU A 49 -31.30 -7.93 1.71
N ARG A 50 -29.99 -8.02 2.04
CA ARG A 50 -29.32 -7.30 3.13
C ARG A 50 -29.99 -5.97 3.44
N THR A 51 -30.31 -5.72 4.71
CA THR A 51 -30.94 -4.44 5.08
C THR A 51 -30.08 -3.29 4.54
N ARG A 52 -30.69 -2.26 3.95
CA ARG A 52 -29.91 -1.16 3.31
C ARG A 52 -28.91 -0.52 4.29
N ASP A 53 -29.21 -0.59 5.58
CA ASP A 53 -28.32 -0.20 6.68
C ASP A 53 -27.05 -1.06 6.73
N GLU A 54 -27.14 -2.39 6.58
CA GLU A 54 -25.97 -3.27 6.48
C GLU A 54 -25.10 -2.95 5.26
N GLU A 55 -25.72 -2.60 4.13
CA GLU A 55 -24.99 -2.20 2.92
C GLU A 55 -24.29 -0.84 3.09
N TYR A 56 -24.94 0.10 3.77
CA TYR A 56 -24.37 1.39 4.13
C TYR A 56 -23.19 1.23 5.10
N GLU A 57 -23.33 0.42 6.16
CA GLU A 57 -22.26 0.13 7.12
C GLU A 57 -21.06 -0.53 6.44
N LYS A 58 -21.31 -1.52 5.56
CA LYS A 58 -20.25 -2.15 4.77
C LYS A 58 -19.51 -1.12 3.90
N ARG A 59 -20.24 -0.18 3.30
CA ARG A 59 -19.66 0.87 2.45
C ARG A 59 -18.88 1.91 3.26
N SER A 60 -19.38 2.28 4.43
CA SER A 60 -18.66 3.13 5.39
C SER A 60 -17.35 2.47 5.86
N ALA A 61 -17.38 1.16 6.14
CA ALA A 61 -16.17 0.40 6.44
C ALA A 61 -15.18 0.40 5.26
N ALA A 62 -15.65 0.24 4.03
CA ALA A 62 -14.81 0.32 2.83
C ALA A 62 -14.19 1.71 2.66
N VAL A 63 -14.94 2.80 2.91
CA VAL A 63 -14.43 4.17 2.90
C VAL A 63 -13.29 4.36 3.91
N ASN A 64 -13.48 3.91 5.15
CA ASN A 64 -12.45 4.00 6.18
C ASN A 64 -11.19 3.20 5.82
N GLU A 65 -11.37 2.03 5.23
CA GLU A 65 -10.27 1.18 4.79
C GLU A 65 -9.52 1.78 3.59
N THR A 66 -10.23 2.33 2.60
CA THR A 66 -9.61 3.06 1.48
C THR A 66 -8.81 4.26 1.98
N ARG A 67 -9.37 5.05 2.90
CA ARG A 67 -8.66 6.16 3.54
C ARG A 67 -7.37 5.69 4.21
N ARG A 68 -7.42 4.59 4.97
CA ARG A 68 -6.25 3.99 5.63
C ARG A 68 -5.18 3.59 4.62
N CYS A 69 -5.57 2.93 3.52
CA CYS A 69 -4.65 2.53 2.45
C CYS A 69 -3.99 3.74 1.78
N LEU A 70 -4.75 4.81 1.48
CA LEU A 70 -4.20 6.01 0.86
C LEU A 70 -3.20 6.73 1.79
N LEU A 71 -3.47 6.77 3.09
CA LEU A 71 -2.52 7.31 4.07
C LEU A 71 -1.21 6.50 4.08
N GLN A 72 -1.31 5.17 4.08
CA GLN A 72 -0.14 4.29 4.02
C GLN A 72 0.67 4.52 2.73
N LEU A 73 0.01 4.71 1.58
CA LEU A 73 0.70 5.01 0.33
C LEU A 73 1.50 6.31 0.41
N VAL A 74 0.94 7.36 1.04
CA VAL A 74 1.66 8.63 1.26
C VAL A 74 2.91 8.40 2.11
N ASP A 75 2.77 7.68 3.22
CA ASP A 75 3.90 7.38 4.12
C ASP A 75 4.99 6.55 3.39
N ASP A 76 4.58 5.58 2.58
CA ASP A 76 5.49 4.73 1.81
C ASP A 76 6.24 5.54 0.72
N PHE A 77 5.54 6.43 0.00
CA PHE A 77 6.18 7.32 -0.98
C PHE A 77 7.21 8.25 -0.34
N GLU A 78 6.87 8.81 0.82
CA GLU A 78 7.80 9.66 1.59
C GLU A 78 9.00 8.85 2.09
N GLY A 79 8.79 7.67 2.67
CA GLY A 79 9.84 6.82 3.22
C GLY A 79 10.82 6.29 2.16
N ILE A 80 10.31 5.88 0.99
CA ILE A 80 11.16 5.46 -0.15
C ILE A 80 12.01 6.63 -0.65
N THR A 81 11.41 7.82 -0.76
CA THR A 81 12.14 9.02 -1.22
C THR A 81 13.23 9.42 -0.24
N GLU A 82 12.92 9.48 1.05
CA GLU A 82 13.92 9.81 2.08
C GLU A 82 15.09 8.81 2.09
N SER A 83 14.79 7.52 1.93
CA SER A 83 15.80 6.46 1.83
C SER A 83 16.71 6.65 0.62
N THR A 84 16.14 7.10 -0.50
CA THR A 84 16.87 7.33 -1.75
C THR A 84 17.74 8.57 -1.66
N GLU A 85 17.24 9.65 -1.05
CA GLU A 85 18.02 10.85 -0.75
C GLU A 85 19.19 10.55 0.21
N LYS A 86 18.99 9.69 1.21
CA LYS A 86 20.06 9.22 2.11
C LYS A 86 21.12 8.44 1.33
N LEU A 87 20.72 7.58 0.39
CA LEU A 87 21.66 6.84 -0.45
C LEU A 87 22.48 7.79 -1.33
N ALA A 88 21.84 8.75 -2.00
CA ALA A 88 22.53 9.73 -2.84
C ALA A 88 23.57 10.55 -2.04
N ARG A 89 23.22 10.99 -0.83
CA ARG A 89 24.17 11.68 0.08
C ARG A 89 25.37 10.82 0.46
N LYS A 90 25.17 9.52 0.71
CA LYS A 90 26.27 8.60 1.02
C LYS A 90 27.19 8.37 -0.18
N ILE A 91 26.63 8.30 -1.39
CA ILE A 91 27.41 8.18 -2.63
C ILE A 91 28.28 9.44 -2.79
N ASP A 92 27.71 10.63 -2.64
CA ASP A 92 28.45 11.88 -2.75
C ASP A 92 29.59 11.98 -1.71
N GLY A 93 29.33 11.58 -0.46
CA GLY A 93 30.36 11.50 0.58
C GLY A 93 31.48 10.50 0.27
N LEU A 94 31.15 9.35 -0.34
CA LEU A 94 32.15 8.37 -0.80
C LEU A 94 33.02 8.96 -1.92
N LEU A 95 32.42 9.65 -2.90
CA LEU A 95 33.15 10.30 -3.98
C LEU A 95 34.08 11.39 -3.45
N GLY A 96 33.64 12.19 -2.47
CA GLY A 96 34.50 13.16 -1.79
C GLY A 96 35.67 12.51 -1.05
N THR A 97 35.43 11.37 -0.39
CA THR A 97 36.49 10.60 0.28
C THR A 97 37.50 10.05 -0.73
N LEU A 98 37.05 9.58 -1.89
CA LEU A 98 37.92 9.10 -2.97
C LEU A 98 38.78 10.23 -3.57
N GLU A 99 38.22 11.42 -3.76
CA GLU A 99 38.98 12.60 -4.20
C GLU A 99 40.06 12.98 -3.16
N GLN A 100 39.72 12.92 -1.86
CA GLN A 100 40.68 13.18 -0.80
C GLN A 100 41.77 12.11 -0.73
N PHE A 101 41.40 10.83 -0.88
CA PHE A 101 42.36 9.72 -0.98
C PHE A 101 43.35 9.96 -2.12
N HIS A 102 42.87 10.36 -3.30
CA HIS A 102 43.75 10.70 -4.42
C HIS A 102 44.70 11.86 -4.11
N ARG A 103 44.21 12.94 -3.50
CA ARG A 103 45.07 14.08 -3.12
C ARG A 103 46.11 13.72 -2.06
N CYS A 104 45.80 12.84 -1.11
CA CYS A 104 46.71 12.50 -0.02
C CYS A 104 47.71 11.39 -0.40
N CYS A 105 47.27 10.38 -1.15
CA CYS A 105 48.11 9.22 -1.46
C CYS A 105 48.77 9.34 -2.82
N ASP A 106 48.02 9.71 -3.86
CA ASP A 106 48.53 9.62 -5.23
C ASP A 106 49.40 10.83 -5.60
N MET A 107 49.07 12.04 -5.12
CA MET A 107 49.94 13.21 -5.35
C MET A 107 51.30 13.09 -4.64
N GLU A 108 51.36 12.42 -3.49
CA GLU A 108 52.62 12.15 -2.78
C GLU A 108 53.45 11.04 -3.45
N VAL A 109 52.79 10.10 -4.14
CA VAL A 109 53.45 9.08 -4.97
C VAL A 109 53.94 9.68 -6.30
N ASP A 110 53.26 10.69 -6.83
CA ASP A 110 53.65 11.49 -8.01
C ASP A 110 54.75 12.53 -7.70
N GLY A 111 55.77 12.12 -6.92
CA GLY A 111 57.03 12.85 -6.69
C GLY A 111 57.90 13.03 -7.95
N ARG A 112 57.31 13.20 -9.14
CA ARG A 112 57.94 13.56 -10.42
C ARG A 112 57.56 14.99 -10.82
N ALA A 113 57.75 15.94 -9.93
CA ALA A 113 57.58 17.36 -10.24
C ALA A 113 58.58 17.90 -11.31
N ASN A 114 59.51 17.09 -11.84
CA ASN A 114 60.56 17.55 -12.76
C ASN A 114 60.70 16.76 -14.08
N ALA A 115 59.73 15.94 -14.48
CA ALA A 115 59.73 15.34 -15.82
C ALA A 115 58.41 15.66 -16.52
N GLY A 116 58.47 16.45 -17.59
CA GLY A 116 57.35 16.93 -18.39
C GLY A 116 56.57 15.85 -19.15
N ASP A 117 56.07 14.83 -18.45
CA ASP A 117 55.14 13.83 -19.00
C ASP A 117 53.69 14.21 -18.65
N SER A 118 53.04 14.77 -19.67
CA SER A 118 51.63 15.03 -20.02
C SER A 118 50.43 14.37 -19.27
N ASP A 119 50.57 13.54 -18.23
CA ASP A 119 49.47 12.71 -17.70
C ASP A 119 48.74 13.30 -16.46
N ALA A 120 49.35 14.20 -15.69
CA ALA A 120 48.69 14.87 -14.54
C ALA A 120 47.39 15.64 -14.89
N PRO A 121 47.25 16.29 -16.07
CA PRO A 121 45.99 16.93 -16.48
C PRO A 121 44.82 15.94 -16.69
N GLN A 122 45.10 14.67 -17.00
CA GLN A 122 44.07 13.67 -17.34
C GLN A 122 43.34 13.15 -16.09
N VAL A 123 44.04 12.99 -14.96
CA VAL A 123 43.43 12.52 -13.71
C VAL A 123 42.46 13.54 -13.12
N GLY A 124 42.83 14.82 -13.15
CA GLY A 124 41.94 15.92 -12.77
C GLY A 124 40.68 16.00 -13.67
N GLN A 125 40.79 15.60 -14.93
CA GLN A 125 39.65 15.51 -15.84
C GLN A 125 38.68 14.37 -15.46
N TYR A 126 39.19 13.21 -15.03
CA TYR A 126 38.34 12.11 -14.54
C TYR A 126 37.59 12.47 -13.25
N PHE A 127 38.24 13.16 -12.30
CA PHE A 127 37.54 13.66 -11.10
C PHE A 127 36.50 14.74 -11.42
N ARG A 128 36.73 15.57 -12.45
CA ARG A 128 35.72 16.50 -12.95
C ARG A 128 34.51 15.77 -13.53
N GLN A 129 34.72 14.71 -14.33
CA GLN A 129 33.64 13.86 -14.86
C GLN A 129 32.85 13.18 -13.74
N ILE A 130 33.51 12.67 -12.70
CA ILE A 130 32.86 12.09 -11.52
C ILE A 130 31.98 13.14 -10.81
N ARG A 131 32.48 14.37 -10.65
CA ARG A 131 31.72 15.46 -10.03
C ARG A 131 30.52 15.89 -10.88
N GLU A 132 30.69 15.96 -12.20
CA GLU A 132 29.60 16.22 -13.14
C GLU A 132 28.53 15.13 -13.04
N ALA A 133 28.92 13.86 -13.01
CA ALA A 133 28.01 12.72 -12.85
C ALA A 133 27.28 12.74 -11.49
N SER A 134 27.97 13.11 -10.39
CA SER A 134 27.32 13.32 -9.08
C SER A 134 26.30 14.47 -9.13
N SER A 135 26.63 15.57 -9.81
CA SER A 135 25.71 16.71 -9.97
C SER A 135 24.47 16.36 -10.80
N GLN A 136 24.63 15.49 -11.81
CA GLN A 136 23.51 14.97 -12.59
C GLN A 136 22.62 14.06 -11.75
N LEU A 137 23.21 13.17 -10.94
CA LEU A 137 22.44 12.33 -10.01
C LEU A 137 21.61 13.16 -9.05
N LYS A 138 22.19 14.25 -8.53
CA LYS A 138 21.48 15.17 -7.63
C LYS A 138 20.28 15.83 -8.33
N ARG A 139 20.41 16.24 -9.59
CA ARG A 139 19.28 16.79 -10.36
C ARG A 139 18.17 15.77 -10.54
N PHE A 140 18.49 14.53 -10.91
CA PHE A 140 17.48 13.48 -11.04
C PHE A 140 16.79 13.16 -9.71
N LEU A 141 17.52 13.23 -8.60
CA LEU A 141 16.96 13.10 -7.26
C LEU A 141 16.00 14.25 -6.94
N ASP A 142 16.36 15.49 -7.29
CA ASP A 142 15.52 16.67 -7.10
C ASP A 142 14.23 16.56 -7.95
N ASP A 143 14.35 16.12 -9.20
CA ASP A 143 13.21 15.88 -10.11
C ASP A 143 12.28 14.77 -9.57
N PHE A 144 12.86 13.65 -9.08
CA PHE A 144 12.10 12.60 -8.43
C PHE A 144 11.39 13.09 -7.17
N SER A 145 12.07 13.92 -6.37
CA SER A 145 11.50 14.50 -5.15
C SER A 145 10.33 15.43 -5.45
N ALA A 146 10.43 16.24 -6.51
CA ALA A 146 9.35 17.09 -7.00
C ALA A 146 8.16 16.26 -7.53
N SER A 147 8.43 15.17 -8.27
CA SER A 147 7.37 14.26 -8.69
C SER A 147 6.68 13.59 -7.51
N LYS A 148 7.43 13.17 -6.48
CA LYS A 148 6.86 12.62 -5.26
C LYS A 148 5.95 13.63 -4.56
N THR A 149 6.34 14.90 -4.45
CA THR A 149 5.48 15.91 -3.82
C THR A 149 4.15 16.03 -4.54
N THR A 150 4.15 16.02 -5.88
CA THR A 150 2.92 16.03 -6.67
C THR A 150 2.05 14.79 -6.41
N CYS A 151 2.65 13.58 -6.41
CA CYS A 151 1.90 12.36 -6.11
C CYS A 151 1.28 12.40 -4.70
N VAL A 152 2.05 12.81 -3.70
CA VAL A 152 1.61 12.91 -2.31
C VAL A 152 0.51 13.95 -2.15
N ASP A 153 0.61 15.12 -2.78
CA ASP A 153 -0.39 16.19 -2.68
C ASP A 153 -1.71 15.78 -3.34
N VAL A 154 -1.65 15.09 -4.48
CA VAL A 154 -2.81 14.52 -5.16
C VAL A 154 -3.48 13.45 -4.29
N THR A 155 -2.71 12.51 -3.71
CA THR A 155 -3.25 11.49 -2.80
C THR A 155 -3.84 12.11 -1.52
N ARG A 156 -3.20 13.13 -0.94
CA ARG A 156 -3.72 13.88 0.22
C ARG A 156 -5.02 14.62 -0.09
N THR A 157 -5.17 15.13 -1.31
CA THR A 157 -6.40 15.79 -1.74
C THR A 157 -7.54 14.77 -1.81
N ALA A 158 -7.31 13.61 -2.42
CA ALA A 158 -8.30 12.52 -2.43
C ALA A 158 -8.69 12.05 -1.01
N ILE A 159 -7.72 11.96 -0.09
CA ILE A 159 -7.99 11.65 1.33
C ILE A 159 -8.93 12.69 1.96
N LYS A 160 -8.70 13.98 1.74
CA LYS A 160 -9.56 15.04 2.28
C LYS A 160 -10.96 15.00 1.67
N GLU A 161 -11.07 14.69 0.38
CA GLU A 161 -12.36 14.60 -0.31
C GLU A 161 -13.19 13.42 0.20
N ILE A 162 -12.59 12.23 0.33
CA ILE A 162 -13.31 11.06 0.86
C ILE A 162 -13.69 11.24 2.33
N GLU A 163 -12.84 11.89 3.15
CA GLU A 163 -13.17 12.24 4.54
C GLU A 163 -14.36 13.20 4.62
N LYS A 164 -14.35 14.24 3.79
CA LYS A 164 -15.44 15.22 3.73
C LYS A 164 -16.76 14.57 3.32
N VAL A 165 -16.75 13.80 2.23
CA VAL A 165 -17.96 13.10 1.76
C VAL A 165 -18.48 12.12 2.81
N ASN A 166 -17.59 11.39 3.50
CA ASN A 166 -17.99 10.48 4.56
C ASN A 166 -18.63 11.23 5.74
N ALA A 167 -18.00 12.31 6.21
CA ALA A 167 -18.53 13.10 7.31
C ALA A 167 -19.90 13.71 6.97
N ASP A 168 -20.03 14.35 5.81
CA ASP A 168 -21.26 14.99 5.36
C ASP A 168 -22.40 13.97 5.22
N THR A 169 -22.12 12.82 4.59
CA THR A 169 -23.13 11.78 4.37
C THR A 169 -23.52 11.06 5.67
N SER A 170 -22.58 10.74 6.55
CA SER A 170 -22.86 10.15 7.86
C SER A 170 -23.66 11.09 8.75
N CYS A 171 -23.36 12.39 8.75
CA CYS A 171 -24.16 13.38 9.50
C CYS A 171 -25.60 13.44 8.98
N ASN A 172 -25.80 13.47 7.66
CA ASN A 172 -27.13 13.50 7.05
C ASN A 172 -27.96 12.24 7.37
N VAL A 173 -27.34 11.05 7.24
CA VAL A 173 -27.98 9.77 7.58
C VAL A 173 -28.34 9.72 9.06
N ALA A 174 -27.42 10.11 9.95
CA ALA A 174 -27.67 10.13 11.39
C ALA A 174 -28.79 11.10 11.79
N ALA A 175 -28.85 12.28 11.16
CA ALA A 175 -29.93 13.24 11.38
C ALA A 175 -31.29 12.68 10.93
N ALA A 176 -31.36 12.12 9.72
CA ALA A 176 -32.58 11.52 9.18
C ALA A 176 -33.06 10.31 10.01
N LEU A 177 -32.13 9.48 10.49
CA LEU A 177 -32.43 8.36 11.39
C LEU A 177 -32.97 8.85 12.74
N THR A 178 -32.37 9.89 13.31
CA THR A 178 -32.80 10.47 14.59
C THR A 178 -34.22 11.03 14.49
N ASP A 179 -34.54 11.73 13.39
CA ASP A 179 -35.88 12.26 13.15
C ASP A 179 -36.91 11.13 12.97
N PHE A 180 -36.56 10.10 12.20
CA PHE A 180 -37.38 8.91 12.03
C PHE A 180 -37.66 8.20 13.36
N ASP A 181 -36.62 7.99 14.18
CA ASP A 181 -36.75 7.34 15.49
C ASP A 181 -37.57 8.17 16.47
N ARG A 182 -37.39 9.49 16.45
CA ARG A 182 -38.20 10.41 17.26
C ARG A 182 -39.68 10.28 16.91
N GLN A 183 -40.00 10.22 15.62
CA GLN A 183 -41.36 10.07 15.14
C GLN A 183 -41.92 8.68 15.46
N ARG A 184 -41.11 7.63 15.34
CA ARG A 184 -41.49 6.26 15.71
C ARG A 184 -41.90 6.17 17.17
N ARG A 185 -41.15 6.81 18.08
CA ARG A 185 -41.49 6.87 19.52
C ARG A 185 -42.78 7.66 19.77
N ARG A 186 -43.04 8.73 19.02
CA ARG A 186 -44.30 9.49 19.10
C ARG A 186 -45.50 8.65 18.69
N LEU A 187 -45.38 7.92 17.58
CA LEU A 187 -46.42 7.00 17.13
C LEU A 187 -46.71 5.94 18.19
N GLN A 188 -45.68 5.31 18.76
CA GLN A 188 -45.84 4.32 19.84
C GLN A 188 -46.60 4.89 21.05
N MET A 189 -46.31 6.14 21.44
CA MET A 189 -47.06 6.81 22.51
C MET A 189 -48.53 7.01 22.13
N LYS A 190 -48.82 7.43 20.89
CA LYS A 190 -50.20 7.62 20.41
C LYS A 190 -50.97 6.30 20.27
N GLU A 191 -50.32 5.24 19.79
CA GLU A 191 -50.90 3.89 19.76
C GLU A 191 -51.28 3.41 21.16
N ASN A 192 -50.43 3.65 22.15
CA ASN A 192 -50.74 3.34 23.55
C ASN A 192 -51.90 4.18 24.09
N GLU A 193 -51.94 5.48 23.79
CA GLU A 193 -53.08 6.36 24.13
C GLU A 193 -54.39 5.85 23.52
N MET A 194 -54.35 5.42 22.25
CA MET A 194 -55.50 4.83 21.54
C MET A 194 -55.95 3.51 22.19
N MET A 195 -55.02 2.61 22.51
CA MET A 195 -55.34 1.37 23.22
C MET A 195 -55.95 1.65 24.59
N HIS A 196 -55.45 2.63 25.32
CA HIS A 196 -56.01 3.04 26.61
C HIS A 196 -57.40 3.67 26.48
N ALA A 197 -57.63 4.52 25.48
CA ALA A 197 -58.95 5.08 25.20
C ALA A 197 -59.95 3.97 24.84
N MET A 198 -59.53 3.02 24.00
CA MET A 198 -60.34 1.86 23.60
C MET A 198 -60.67 0.94 24.78
N SER A 199 -59.75 0.77 25.73
CA SER A 199 -60.01 -0.02 26.96
C SER A 199 -61.00 0.64 27.94
N ARG A 200 -61.19 1.96 27.85
CA ARG A 200 -62.09 2.72 28.74
C ARG A 200 -63.46 2.99 28.11
N ALA A 201 -63.53 2.97 26.78
CA ALA A 201 -64.75 3.21 26.04
C ALA A 201 -65.61 1.94 25.93
N THR A 202 -66.93 2.09 26.02
CA THR A 202 -67.91 1.01 25.81
C THR A 202 -68.24 0.77 24.34
N SER A 203 -67.89 1.71 23.44
CA SER A 203 -68.06 1.60 22.00
C SER A 203 -66.88 2.22 21.25
N ARG A 204 -66.55 1.67 20.09
CA ARG A 204 -65.54 2.23 19.16
C ARG A 204 -65.96 3.59 18.59
N GLU A 205 -67.25 3.93 18.68
CA GLU A 205 -67.79 5.21 18.22
C GLU A 205 -67.63 6.34 19.24
N ASP A 206 -67.04 6.08 20.42
CA ASP A 206 -66.75 7.11 21.40
C ASP A 206 -65.87 8.22 20.76
N PRO A 207 -66.27 9.51 20.87
CA PRO A 207 -65.51 10.65 20.37
C PRO A 207 -64.04 10.65 20.82
N ALA A 208 -63.75 10.16 22.04
CA ALA A 208 -62.39 10.06 22.55
C ALA A 208 -61.54 9.01 21.80
N VAL A 209 -62.15 7.88 21.42
CA VAL A 209 -61.50 6.83 20.63
C VAL A 209 -61.26 7.31 19.21
N ARG A 210 -62.25 7.96 18.57
CA ARG A 210 -62.09 8.52 17.22
C ARG A 210 -61.04 9.63 17.14
N TYR A 211 -60.95 10.48 18.17
CA TYR A 211 -59.91 11.52 18.24
C TYR A 211 -58.50 10.91 18.40
N ALA A 212 -58.37 9.85 19.22
CA ALA A 212 -57.12 9.12 19.36
C ALA A 212 -56.73 8.38 18.07
N GLU A 213 -57.68 7.71 17.40
CA GLU A 213 -57.48 7.05 16.09
C GLU A 213 -56.99 8.07 15.04
N LEU A 214 -57.62 9.25 14.94
CA LEU A 214 -57.19 10.30 14.00
C LEU A 214 -55.76 10.78 14.26
N ASN A 215 -55.38 10.95 15.53
CA ASN A 215 -54.01 11.35 15.89
C ASN A 215 -52.99 10.25 15.58
N CYS A 216 -53.32 8.97 15.82
CA CYS A 216 -52.48 7.85 15.41
C CYS A 216 -52.25 7.85 13.89
N VAL A 217 -53.30 8.03 13.09
CA VAL A 217 -53.20 8.08 11.63
C VAL A 217 -52.30 9.24 11.18
N LYS A 218 -52.48 10.45 11.73
CA LYS A 218 -51.62 11.60 11.42
C LYS A 218 -50.14 11.35 11.74
N GLU A 219 -49.85 10.79 12.90
CA GLU A 219 -48.47 10.48 13.29
C GLU A 219 -47.88 9.33 12.46
N SER A 220 -48.71 8.40 11.98
CA SER A 220 -48.33 7.32 11.05
C SER A 220 -47.98 7.85 9.66
N GLU A 221 -48.79 8.75 9.09
CA GLU A 221 -48.49 9.42 7.81
C GLU A 221 -47.19 10.23 7.90
N ALA A 222 -46.98 10.92 9.02
CA ALA A 222 -45.73 11.64 9.29
C ALA A 222 -44.54 10.68 9.41
N LEU A 223 -44.70 9.51 10.04
CA LEU A 223 -43.67 8.47 10.11
C LEU A 223 -43.31 7.93 8.72
N GLU A 224 -44.28 7.67 7.86
CA GLU A 224 -44.02 7.24 6.47
C GLU A 224 -43.28 8.31 5.67
N SER A 225 -43.58 9.59 5.90
CA SER A 225 -42.87 10.69 5.25
C SER A 225 -41.39 10.78 5.69
N LEU A 226 -41.11 10.58 6.99
CA LEU A 226 -39.74 10.59 7.53
C LEU A 226 -38.99 9.31 7.17
N GLY A 227 -39.67 8.16 7.10
CA GLY A 227 -39.09 6.90 6.63
C GLY A 227 -38.61 6.99 5.18
N ARG A 228 -39.39 7.64 4.30
CA ARG A 228 -38.95 7.94 2.93
C ARG A 228 -37.71 8.84 2.91
N LYS A 229 -37.71 9.93 3.70
CA LYS A 229 -36.53 10.82 3.80
C LYS A 229 -35.27 10.10 4.30
N TYR A 230 -35.41 9.19 5.27
CA TYR A 230 -34.30 8.35 5.74
C TYR A 230 -33.76 7.45 4.62
N ILE A 231 -34.66 6.76 3.91
CA ILE A 231 -34.31 5.91 2.77
C ILE A 231 -33.60 6.71 1.66
N ASP A 232 -34.11 7.90 1.33
CA ASP A 232 -33.53 8.76 0.31
C ASP A 232 -32.15 9.27 0.75
N SER A 233 -31.99 9.66 2.03
CA SER A 233 -30.71 10.06 2.59
C SER A 233 -29.68 8.93 2.54
N LEU A 234 -30.09 7.71 2.83
CA LEU A 234 -29.23 6.53 2.76
C LEU A 234 -28.84 6.22 1.30
N GLY A 235 -29.79 6.31 0.37
CA GLY A 235 -29.52 6.17 -1.07
C GLY A 235 -28.50 7.19 -1.58
N ASN A 236 -28.70 8.46 -1.23
CA ASN A 236 -27.79 9.55 -1.60
C ASN A 236 -26.40 9.40 -0.95
N ALA A 237 -26.35 8.92 0.30
CA ALA A 237 -25.09 8.63 0.97
C ALA A 237 -24.33 7.49 0.28
N MET A 238 -25.02 6.43 -0.15
CA MET A 238 -24.41 5.32 -0.87
C MET A 238 -23.88 5.73 -2.25
N THR A 239 -24.60 6.57 -3.00
CA THR A 239 -24.13 7.04 -4.31
C THR A 239 -22.95 8.00 -4.18
N ALA A 240 -23.00 8.94 -3.23
CA ALA A 240 -21.91 9.88 -2.98
C ALA A 240 -20.63 9.17 -2.52
N THR A 241 -20.75 8.24 -1.57
CA THR A 241 -19.59 7.45 -1.10
C THR A 241 -19.05 6.50 -2.17
N HIS A 242 -19.90 5.94 -3.04
CA HIS A 242 -19.46 5.14 -4.17
C HIS A 242 -18.59 5.96 -5.13
N PHE A 243 -19.07 7.12 -5.55
CA PHE A 243 -18.32 7.99 -6.45
C PHE A 243 -16.98 8.44 -5.82
N ALA A 244 -16.99 8.82 -4.53
CA ALA A 244 -15.77 9.18 -3.82
C ALA A 244 -14.76 8.02 -3.72
N LEU A 245 -15.25 6.79 -3.53
CA LEU A 245 -14.41 5.58 -3.54
C LEU A 245 -13.78 5.32 -4.91
N GLU A 246 -14.55 5.49 -5.99
CA GLU A 246 -14.04 5.33 -7.37
C GLU A 246 -12.96 6.37 -7.69
N GLN A 247 -13.21 7.64 -7.36
CA GLN A 247 -12.21 8.70 -7.52
C GLN A 247 -10.96 8.42 -6.70
N SER A 248 -11.12 8.08 -5.41
CA SER A 248 -10.01 7.75 -4.51
C SER A 248 -9.18 6.57 -5.01
N SER A 249 -9.86 5.54 -5.56
CA SER A 249 -9.21 4.37 -6.16
C SER A 249 -8.40 4.78 -7.40
N MET A 250 -9.03 5.50 -8.33
CA MET A 250 -8.37 5.98 -9.55
C MET A 250 -7.14 6.85 -9.22
N THR A 251 -7.29 7.78 -8.28
CA THR A 251 -6.19 8.64 -7.81
C THR A 251 -5.07 7.81 -7.20
N GLY A 252 -5.38 6.84 -6.33
CA GLY A 252 -4.38 5.97 -5.71
C GLY A 252 -3.59 5.14 -6.73
N TRP A 253 -4.27 4.60 -7.75
CA TRP A 253 -3.61 3.88 -8.84
C TRP A 253 -2.75 4.80 -9.70
N ALA A 254 -3.27 5.97 -10.07
CA ALA A 254 -2.56 6.94 -10.88
C ALA A 254 -1.30 7.47 -10.17
N SER A 255 -1.41 7.86 -8.89
CA SER A 255 -0.29 8.36 -8.10
C SER A 255 0.79 7.28 -7.92
N SER A 256 0.39 6.04 -7.68
CA SER A 256 1.30 4.90 -7.57
C SER A 256 2.02 4.64 -8.89
N ASN A 257 1.31 4.64 -10.01
CA ASN A 257 1.91 4.44 -11.33
C ASN A 257 2.96 5.51 -11.64
N VAL A 258 2.62 6.80 -11.47
CA VAL A 258 3.55 7.90 -11.67
C VAL A 258 4.77 7.76 -10.76
N PHE A 259 4.55 7.45 -9.48
CA PHE A 259 5.64 7.24 -8.52
C PHE A 259 6.60 6.13 -8.97
N PHE A 260 6.09 4.96 -9.36
CA PHE A 260 6.92 3.83 -9.79
C PHE A 260 7.63 4.06 -11.12
N VAL A 261 7.00 4.76 -12.07
CA VAL A 261 7.65 5.16 -13.32
C VAL A 261 8.86 6.06 -13.04
N GLN A 262 8.69 7.06 -12.16
CA GLN A 262 9.75 8.00 -11.80
C GLN A 262 10.85 7.35 -10.97
N LEU A 263 10.47 6.43 -10.06
CA LEU A 263 11.43 5.63 -9.30
C LEU A 263 12.26 4.73 -10.23
N GLY A 264 11.61 4.10 -11.21
CA GLY A 264 12.28 3.29 -12.23
C GLY A 264 13.26 4.11 -13.06
N GLN A 265 12.87 5.30 -13.47
CA GLN A 265 13.75 6.23 -14.19
C GLN A 265 14.96 6.61 -13.33
N LEU A 266 14.75 6.97 -12.06
CA LEU A 266 15.82 7.31 -11.14
C LEU A 266 16.83 6.17 -10.97
N PHE A 267 16.38 4.92 -10.82
CA PHE A 267 17.29 3.77 -10.71
C PHE A 267 18.02 3.45 -12.01
N SER A 268 17.38 3.65 -13.16
CA SER A 268 18.04 3.53 -14.46
C SER A 268 19.19 4.54 -14.59
N GLU A 269 18.93 5.80 -14.28
CA GLU A 269 19.93 6.87 -14.31
C GLU A 269 21.04 6.64 -13.28
N LEU A 270 20.69 6.24 -12.06
CA LEU A 270 21.65 5.89 -11.02
C LEU A 270 22.59 4.75 -11.48
N SER A 271 22.06 3.75 -12.19
CA SER A 271 22.85 2.66 -12.76
C SER A 271 23.80 3.17 -13.86
N ALA A 272 23.32 4.03 -14.75
CA ALA A 272 24.12 4.63 -15.81
C ALA A 272 25.27 5.48 -15.25
N ILE A 273 24.96 6.34 -14.27
CA ILE A 273 25.92 7.19 -13.57
C ILE A 273 26.94 6.33 -12.81
N GLY A 274 26.49 5.28 -12.12
CA GLY A 274 27.38 4.34 -11.42
C GLY A 274 28.39 3.68 -12.36
N LYS A 275 27.96 3.26 -13.56
CA LYS A 275 28.85 2.72 -14.60
C LYS A 275 29.85 3.76 -15.11
N ALA A 276 29.41 5.01 -15.32
CA ALA A 276 30.29 6.09 -15.74
C ALA A 276 31.37 6.38 -14.70
N ILE A 277 31.00 6.46 -13.42
CA ILE A 277 31.94 6.63 -12.30
C ILE A 277 32.94 5.48 -12.25
N ALA A 278 32.47 4.23 -12.38
CA ALA A 278 33.35 3.05 -12.37
C ALA A 278 34.36 3.08 -13.53
N ALA A 279 33.94 3.52 -14.71
CA ALA A 279 34.83 3.70 -15.86
C ALA A 279 35.90 4.78 -15.58
N SER A 280 35.51 5.93 -15.02
CA SER A 280 36.46 6.99 -14.64
C SER A 280 37.45 6.50 -13.57
N LEU A 281 37.00 5.77 -12.56
CA LEU A 281 37.87 5.18 -11.53
C LEU A 281 38.84 4.15 -12.11
N LEU A 282 38.40 3.32 -13.06
CA LEU A 282 39.27 2.38 -13.76
C LEU A 282 40.35 3.10 -14.58
N SER A 283 39.99 4.21 -15.24
CA SER A 283 40.94 5.05 -15.95
C SER A 283 41.97 5.69 -15.01
N ILE A 284 41.54 6.20 -13.85
CA ILE A 284 42.45 6.75 -12.82
C ILE A 284 43.43 5.67 -12.33
N LYS A 285 42.92 4.45 -12.05
CA LYS A 285 43.78 3.32 -11.67
C LYS A 285 44.81 2.99 -12.74
N ASN A 286 44.42 3.00 -14.01
CA ASN A 286 45.31 2.64 -15.12
C ASN A 286 46.33 3.74 -15.43
N SER A 287 45.95 5.02 -15.30
CA SER A 287 46.84 6.15 -15.55
C SER A 287 47.98 6.23 -14.52
N GLN A 288 47.76 5.73 -13.31
CA GLN A 288 48.75 5.78 -12.24
C GLN A 288 50.01 4.93 -12.51
N LYS A 289 50.01 3.96 -13.44
CA LYS A 289 51.17 3.08 -13.79
C LYS A 289 51.86 2.36 -12.59
N VAL A 290 51.41 2.58 -11.34
CA VAL A 290 51.98 2.05 -10.08
C VAL A 290 51.96 0.52 -10.04
N SER A 291 50.94 -0.12 -10.62
CA SER A 291 50.83 -1.59 -10.67
C SER A 291 52.02 -2.26 -11.41
N HIS A 292 52.48 -1.68 -12.52
CA HIS A 292 53.58 -2.24 -13.30
C HIS A 292 54.92 -2.04 -12.57
N GLN A 293 55.16 -0.83 -12.08
CA GLN A 293 56.40 -0.48 -11.37
C GLN A 293 56.53 -1.23 -10.05
N LEU A 294 55.45 -1.37 -9.28
CA LEU A 294 55.47 -2.11 -8.01
C LEU A 294 55.64 -3.62 -8.22
N SER A 295 55.11 -4.16 -9.33
CA SER A 295 55.34 -5.55 -9.73
C SER A 295 56.77 -5.79 -10.21
N GLU A 296 57.39 -4.80 -10.86
CA GLU A 296 58.79 -4.83 -11.29
C GLU A 296 59.75 -4.68 -10.12
N GLU A 297 59.46 -3.77 -9.18
CA GLU A 297 60.25 -3.54 -7.98
C GLU A 297 60.21 -4.77 -7.06
N LYS A 298 59.03 -5.37 -6.88
CA LYS A 298 58.91 -6.66 -6.18
C LYS A 298 59.75 -7.75 -6.85
N ARG A 299 59.77 -7.80 -8.20
CA ARG A 299 60.63 -8.72 -8.95
C ARG A 299 62.12 -8.38 -8.79
N ARG A 300 62.50 -7.11 -8.69
CA ARG A 300 63.88 -6.67 -8.46
C ARG A 300 64.37 -7.07 -7.08
N ILE A 301 63.60 -6.76 -6.03
CA ILE A 301 63.90 -7.13 -4.64
C ILE A 301 64.05 -8.65 -4.49
N LEU A 302 63.17 -9.44 -5.10
CA LEU A 302 63.29 -10.91 -5.07
C LEU A 302 64.55 -11.42 -5.80
N ARG A 303 65.00 -10.75 -6.87
CA ARG A 303 66.25 -11.09 -7.56
C ARG A 303 67.46 -10.68 -6.73
N GLU A 304 67.44 -9.51 -6.11
CA GLU A 304 68.49 -9.02 -5.22
C GLU A 304 68.63 -9.91 -3.98
N GLN A 305 67.52 -10.35 -3.38
CA GLN A 305 67.54 -11.33 -2.28
C GLN A 305 68.10 -12.68 -2.71
N ARG A 306 67.76 -13.18 -3.90
CA ARG A 306 68.36 -14.42 -4.45
C ARG A 306 69.85 -14.26 -4.75
N ALA A 307 70.26 -13.12 -5.29
CA ALA A 307 71.66 -12.84 -5.58
C ALA A 307 72.49 -12.66 -4.30
N ALA A 308 71.93 -12.00 -3.28
CA ALA A 308 72.56 -11.86 -1.96
C ALA A 308 72.65 -13.21 -1.23
N ALA A 309 71.63 -14.06 -1.31
CA ALA A 309 71.69 -15.43 -0.78
C ALA A 309 72.75 -16.29 -1.49
N ALA A 310 72.90 -16.14 -2.81
CA ALA A 310 73.95 -16.81 -3.58
C ALA A 310 75.36 -16.27 -3.28
N ALA A 311 75.51 -14.95 -3.10
CA ALA A 311 76.79 -14.30 -2.80
C ALA A 311 77.24 -14.49 -1.34
N ALA A 312 76.32 -14.66 -0.40
CA ALA A 312 76.63 -14.95 1.00
C ALA A 312 77.09 -16.41 1.22
N GLY A 313 77.26 -17.21 0.16
CA GLY A 313 77.71 -18.60 0.26
C GLY A 313 76.79 -19.46 1.12
N VAL A 314 75.50 -19.10 1.22
CA VAL A 314 74.54 -19.86 1.99
C VAL A 314 74.06 -21.01 1.11
N ALA A 315 74.73 -22.16 1.26
CA ALA A 315 74.14 -23.44 0.95
C ALA A 315 73.01 -23.71 1.96
N THR A 316 71.88 -23.04 1.81
CA THR A 316 70.64 -23.46 2.45
C THR A 316 70.05 -24.60 1.65
N ASN A 317 70.33 -25.83 2.09
CA ASN A 317 69.27 -26.81 2.19
C ASN A 317 68.17 -26.19 3.05
N ILE A 318 67.19 -25.55 2.41
CA ILE A 318 65.88 -25.32 3.02
C ILE A 318 64.97 -26.34 2.37
N GLU A 319 64.60 -27.31 3.19
CA GLU A 319 63.50 -28.24 2.92
C GLU A 319 62.30 -27.49 2.36
N THR A 320 61.92 -27.89 1.16
CA THR A 320 60.58 -27.72 0.63
C THR A 320 59.58 -28.41 1.56
N ASN A 321 59.07 -27.70 2.57
CA ASN A 321 57.75 -28.01 3.10
C ASN A 321 56.72 -27.54 2.06
N LEU A 322 56.47 -28.44 1.11
CA LEU A 322 55.28 -28.46 0.27
C LEU A 322 54.06 -28.55 1.20
N PHE A 323 53.32 -27.46 1.38
CA PHE A 323 51.88 -27.56 1.53
C PHE A 323 51.27 -26.93 0.27
N ASN A 324 51.24 -27.75 -0.78
CA ASN A 324 50.46 -27.47 -1.98
C ASN A 324 49.13 -28.21 -1.80
N GLY A 325 48.03 -27.45 -1.75
CA GLY A 325 46.68 -27.97 -1.57
C GLY A 325 45.70 -27.22 -2.47
N GLY A 326 45.94 -27.26 -3.77
CA GLY A 326 45.02 -26.74 -4.78
C GLY A 326 45.20 -27.46 -6.10
N ALA A 327 44.39 -28.50 -6.34
CA ALA A 327 43.97 -28.93 -7.67
C ALA A 327 42.77 -29.88 -7.54
N GLY A 328 41.66 -29.51 -8.19
CA GLY A 328 40.61 -30.48 -8.48
C GLY A 328 41.06 -31.49 -9.54
N VAL A 329 40.38 -32.64 -9.56
CA VAL A 329 39.57 -33.16 -10.69
C VAL A 329 39.63 -34.70 -10.74
N SER A 330 38.44 -35.31 -10.57
CA SER A 330 37.88 -36.50 -11.24
C SER A 330 38.11 -37.94 -10.71
N SER A 331 36.96 -38.55 -10.37
CA SER A 331 36.39 -39.85 -10.81
C SER A 331 36.92 -41.19 -10.29
N GLY A 332 36.01 -41.94 -9.63
CA GLY A 332 35.79 -43.37 -9.92
C GLY A 332 35.49 -44.31 -8.74
N ALA A 333 34.19 -44.66 -8.57
CA ALA A 333 33.60 -45.93 -8.05
C ALA A 333 33.92 -46.40 -6.60
N SER A 334 33.04 -46.98 -5.77
CA SER A 334 31.64 -47.43 -5.79
C SER A 334 31.20 -47.62 -4.32
N SER A 335 30.05 -47.08 -3.88
CA SER A 335 28.76 -47.76 -3.57
C SER A 335 28.65 -48.48 -2.21
N LEU A 336 27.71 -48.02 -1.35
CA LEU A 336 26.65 -48.83 -0.73
C LEU A 336 25.65 -47.95 0.08
N LEU A 337 24.43 -47.85 -0.47
CA LEU A 337 23.08 -47.81 0.15
C LEU A 337 22.89 -47.34 1.61
N ALA A 338 22.05 -46.30 1.79
CA ALA A 338 20.71 -46.40 2.40
C ALA A 338 19.99 -45.04 2.39
N ALA A 339 18.77 -45.00 1.85
CA ALA A 339 17.80 -43.91 2.07
C ALA A 339 16.98 -44.20 3.35
N PRO A 340 16.29 -43.20 3.95
CA PRO A 340 14.97 -42.83 3.41
C PRO A 340 14.66 -41.31 3.44
N SER A 341 13.80 -40.93 2.49
CA SER A 341 13.03 -39.67 2.45
C SER A 341 11.87 -39.70 3.46
N PRO A 342 11.24 -38.55 3.79
CA PRO A 342 9.98 -38.25 3.09
C PRO A 342 9.69 -36.76 2.80
N ALA A 343 8.98 -36.54 1.66
CA ALA A 343 7.82 -35.66 1.39
C ALA A 343 7.88 -34.17 1.83
N ASP A 344 7.43 -33.15 1.10
CA ASP A 344 6.65 -32.88 -0.13
C ASP A 344 6.61 -31.31 -0.25
N PRO A 345 5.90 -30.64 -1.18
CA PRO A 345 5.61 -30.91 -2.58
C PRO A 345 5.98 -29.74 -3.51
N SER A 346 5.97 -30.06 -4.79
CA SER A 346 6.16 -29.22 -5.97
C SER A 346 5.01 -28.21 -6.18
N ALA A 347 5.34 -26.97 -6.56
CA ALA A 347 4.44 -26.07 -7.26
C ALA A 347 5.17 -25.48 -8.49
N ARG A 348 4.75 -25.95 -9.66
CA ARG A 348 5.14 -25.45 -10.99
C ARG A 348 4.74 -23.97 -11.12
N VAL A 349 5.69 -23.12 -11.50
CA VAL A 349 5.41 -21.79 -12.04
C VAL A 349 5.47 -21.90 -13.56
N SER A 350 4.30 -21.77 -14.20
CA SER A 350 4.15 -21.60 -15.64
C SER A 350 4.37 -20.12 -15.98
N LEU A 351 5.31 -19.82 -16.88
CA LEU A 351 5.35 -18.54 -17.60
C LEU A 351 4.23 -18.49 -18.65
N PRO A 352 3.70 -17.29 -18.93
CA PRO A 352 3.43 -16.94 -20.32
C PRO A 352 4.10 -15.61 -20.72
N THR A 353 4.99 -15.74 -21.69
CA THR A 353 5.05 -15.04 -22.98
C THR A 353 4.92 -13.51 -23.01
N GLU A 354 6.01 -12.89 -23.49
CA GLU A 354 6.09 -11.51 -23.98
C GLU A 354 4.98 -11.18 -25.00
N GLY A 355 4.32 -10.05 -24.78
CA GLY A 355 3.53 -9.33 -25.78
C GLY A 355 4.16 -7.95 -26.00
N GLN A 356 4.78 -7.79 -27.16
CA GLN A 356 5.48 -6.59 -27.61
C GLN A 356 4.47 -5.49 -27.98
N GLY A 357 4.55 -4.34 -27.32
CA GLY A 357 3.72 -3.17 -27.62
C GLY A 357 4.37 -1.88 -27.10
N ARG A 358 5.41 -1.41 -27.79
CA ARG A 358 5.93 -0.04 -27.61
C ARG A 358 4.90 0.94 -28.16
N GLY A 359 4.21 1.64 -27.27
CA GLY A 359 3.52 2.90 -27.56
C GLY A 359 3.88 3.89 -26.47
N SER A 360 4.40 5.07 -26.84
CA SER A 360 4.59 6.16 -25.90
C SER A 360 3.22 6.58 -25.35
N VAL A 361 3.01 6.43 -24.04
CA VAL A 361 1.80 6.92 -23.38
C VAL A 361 1.88 8.44 -23.36
N ASN A 362 0.95 9.09 -24.07
CA ASN A 362 0.81 10.54 -24.05
C ASN A 362 0.06 10.93 -22.77
N LEU A 363 0.64 11.84 -21.99
CA LEU A 363 0.10 12.25 -20.68
C LEU A 363 -1.20 13.05 -20.81
N ASP A 364 -1.51 13.55 -22.00
CA ASP A 364 -2.73 14.34 -22.27
C ASP A 364 -4.01 13.49 -22.37
N ASP A 365 -3.90 12.16 -22.56
CA ASP A 365 -5.07 11.27 -22.63
C ASP A 365 -5.65 10.91 -21.24
N LEU A 366 -5.04 11.38 -20.15
CA LEU A 366 -5.52 11.13 -18.78
C LEU A 366 -6.58 12.14 -18.28
N PHE A 367 -6.84 13.22 -19.04
CA PHE A 367 -7.65 14.35 -18.55
C PHE A 367 -8.84 14.73 -19.46
N HIS A 368 -9.39 13.78 -20.22
CA HIS A 368 -10.62 13.99 -21.00
C HIS A 368 -11.74 13.01 -20.67
#